data_AF-C2KV20-F1
#
_entry.id   AF-C2KV20-F1
#
_cell.length_a   1.000
_cell.length_b   1.000
_cell.length_c   1.000
_cell.angle_alpha   90.00
_cell.angle_beta   90.00
_cell.angle_gamma   90.00
#
_symmetry.space_group_name_H-M   'P 1'
#
loop_
_entity.id
_entity.type
_entity.pdbx_description
1 polymer ?
#
loop_
_entity_poly.entity_id
_entity_poly.type
_entity_poly.pdbx_seq_one_letter_code
_entity_poly.pdbx_strand_id
1 'polypeptide(L)'
;LHLDDFGTGYSSFSYLPYIPLNTVKMDKSLIDHFLPNNGDVIRNLIDIVHDLGKVVIVEGVEDEWQYEKLLEYQCDIIQGYLFGGPLQAGEIP
;
A
#
# COMPACT_ATOMS: atom_id res chain seq x y z
N LEU A 1 12.55 7.00 8.46
CA LEU A 1 11.56 7.96 7.93
C LEU A 1 10.47 7.13 7.25
N HIS A 2 9.28 7.09 7.83
CA HIS A 2 8.11 6.50 7.17
C HIS A 2 7.31 7.63 6.53
N LEU A 3 6.90 7.42 5.27
CA LEU A 3 6.09 8.34 4.46
C LEU A 3 4.63 8.03 4.81
N ASP A 4 4.04 8.80 5.73
CA ASP A 4 2.76 8.45 6.39
C ASP A 4 1.56 9.34 6.02
N ASP A 5 1.63 10.23 5.02
CA ASP A 5 0.45 11.04 4.66
C ASP A 5 0.36 11.34 3.15
N PHE A 6 -0.32 10.48 2.40
CA PHE A 6 -0.92 10.87 1.11
C PHE A 6 -2.30 11.47 1.39
N GLY A 7 -2.38 12.79 1.59
CA GLY A 7 -3.70 13.43 1.60
C GLY A 7 -3.85 14.86 2.12
N THR A 8 -2.91 15.40 2.91
CA THR A 8 -3.21 16.65 3.64
C THR A 8 -2.22 17.80 3.47
N GLY A 9 -1.14 17.64 2.70
CA GLY A 9 -0.26 18.78 2.41
C GLY A 9 0.97 18.42 1.59
N TYR A 10 0.83 18.52 0.26
CA TYR A 10 1.94 18.56 -0.71
C TYR A 10 2.92 17.38 -0.72
N SER A 11 2.42 16.18 -1.02
CA SER A 11 3.23 15.15 -1.69
C SER A 11 2.75 15.04 -3.14
N SER A 12 3.19 15.97 -3.99
CA SER A 12 2.91 15.88 -5.43
C SER A 12 3.65 14.67 -6.02
N PHE A 13 2.99 13.88 -6.86
CA PHE A 13 3.64 12.88 -7.75
C PHE A 13 4.91 13.43 -8.41
N SER A 14 4.99 14.75 -8.62
CA SER A 14 6.17 15.46 -9.12
C SER A 14 7.46 15.21 -8.31
N TYR A 15 7.38 14.90 -7.02
CA TYR A 15 8.56 14.68 -6.17
C TYR A 15 8.95 13.22 -6.03
N LEU A 16 8.04 12.28 -6.31
CA LEU A 16 8.26 10.84 -6.14
C LEU A 16 9.52 10.32 -6.86
N PRO A 17 9.86 10.78 -8.08
CA PRO A 17 11.10 10.37 -8.76
C PRO A 17 12.38 10.75 -8.01
N TYR A 18 12.35 11.83 -7.22
CA TYR A 18 13.54 12.41 -6.57
C TYR A 18 13.71 11.97 -5.12
N ILE A 19 12.71 11.28 -4.55
CA ILE A 19 12.79 10.73 -3.21
C ILE A 19 13.59 9.42 -3.27
N PRO A 20 14.69 9.27 -2.50
CA PRO A 20 15.52 8.06 -2.45
C PRO A 20 14.85 6.95 -1.62
N LEU A 21 13.52 6.91 -1.62
CA LEU A 21 12.73 5.81 -1.08
C LEU A 21 12.38 4.89 -2.23
N ASN A 22 12.69 3.61 -2.08
CA ASN A 22 12.40 2.57 -3.07
C ASN A 22 10.99 2.02 -2.94
N THR A 23 10.25 2.44 -1.91
CA THR A 23 8.94 1.89 -1.56
C THR A 23 7.90 2.99 -1.42
N VAL A 24 6.69 2.73 -1.91
CA VAL A 24 5.50 3.55 -1.69
C VAL A 24 4.50 2.74 -0.88
N LYS A 25 4.05 3.32 0.23
CA LYS A 25 3.12 2.68 1.16
C LYS A 25 1.71 3.22 0.91
N MET A 26 0.75 2.32 0.77
CA MET A 26 -0.68 2.63 0.68
C MET A 26 -1.34 2.19 1.99
N ASP A 27 -1.84 3.16 2.74
CA ASP A 27 -2.46 2.90 4.03
C ASP A 27 -3.86 2.25 3.90
N LYS A 28 -4.33 1.70 5.01
CA LYS A 28 -5.64 1.07 5.13
C LYS A 28 -6.79 1.95 4.65
N SER A 29 -6.74 3.25 4.92
CA SER A 29 -7.85 4.16 4.61
C SER A 29 -8.04 4.31 3.10
N LEU A 30 -6.95 4.32 2.33
CA LEU A 30 -6.98 4.31 0.87
C LEU A 30 -7.61 3.01 0.34
N ILE A 31 -7.20 1.87 0.90
CA ILE A 31 -7.68 0.54 0.50
C ILE A 31 -9.16 0.38 0.81
N ASP A 32 -9.58 0.68 2.05
CA ASP A 32 -10.97 0.59 2.49
C ASP A 32 -11.88 1.49 1.66
N HIS A 33 -11.40 2.66 1.24
CA HIS A 33 -12.17 3.60 0.43
C HIS A 33 -12.32 3.16 -1.03
N PHE A 34 -11.22 2.77 -1.68
CA PHE A 34 -11.21 2.56 -3.13
C PHE A 34 -11.32 1.09 -3.56
N LEU A 35 -10.71 0.14 -2.85
CA LEU A 35 -10.65 -1.25 -3.31
C LEU A 35 -12.03 -1.94 -3.51
N PRO A 36 -13.07 -1.68 -2.68
CA PRO A 36 -14.39 -2.30 -2.87
C PRO A 36 -15.09 -1.85 -4.15
N ASN A 37 -15.18 -0.52 -4.38
CA ASN A 37 -16.05 0.07 -5.39
C ASN A 37 -15.29 0.66 -6.59
N ASN A 38 -14.03 1.03 -6.41
CA ASN A 38 -13.18 1.76 -7.35
C ASN A 38 -11.79 1.11 -7.46
N GLY A 39 -11.74 -0.23 -7.47
CA GLY A 39 -10.48 -0.99 -7.40
C GLY A 39 -9.47 -0.67 -8.50
N ASP A 40 -9.92 -0.22 -9.68
CA ASP A 40 -9.04 0.25 -10.76
C ASP A 40 -8.19 1.45 -10.35
N VAL A 41 -8.65 2.29 -9.40
CA VAL A 41 -7.83 3.37 -8.84
C VAL A 41 -6.61 2.80 -8.11
N ILE A 42 -6.78 1.75 -7.32
CA ILE A 42 -5.69 1.08 -6.61
C ILE A 42 -4.73 0.42 -7.62
N ARG A 43 -5.26 -0.27 -8.63
CA ARG A 43 -4.44 -0.87 -9.70
C ARG A 43 -3.59 0.17 -10.42
N ASN A 44 -4.20 1.27 -10.88
CA ASN A 44 -3.48 2.33 -11.58
C ASN A 44 -2.42 2.98 -10.69
N LEU A 45 -2.67 3.14 -9.39
CA LEU A 45 -1.66 3.64 -8.46
C LEU A 45 -0.48 2.67 -8.32
N ILE A 46 -0.74 1.36 -8.29
CA ILE A 46 0.31 0.33 -8.28
C ILE A 46 1.16 0.45 -9.55
N ASP A 47 0.51 0.52 -10.72
CA ASP A 47 1.19 0.64 -12.02
C ASP A 47 2.09 1.89 -12.08
N ILE A 48 1.60 3.05 -11.60
CA ILE A 48 2.39 4.30 -11.56
C ILE A 48 3.62 4.14 -10.67
N VAL A 49 3.50 3.45 -9.53
CA VAL A 49 4.64 3.22 -8.63
C VAL A 49 5.66 2.29 -9.28
N HIS A 50 5.20 1.25 -9.96
CA HIS A 50 6.07 0.34 -10.73
C HIS A 50 6.78 1.04 -11.88
N ASP A 51 6.10 1.91 -12.63
CA ASP A 51 6.68 2.73 -13.70
C ASP A 51 7.80 3.66 -13.19
N LEU A 52 7.72 4.06 -11.92
CA LEU A 52 8.76 4.84 -11.24
C LEU A 52 9.91 3.98 -10.71
N GLY A 53 9.90 2.67 -10.96
CA GLY A 53 10.90 1.71 -10.51
C GLY A 53 10.87 1.49 -8.99
N LYS A 54 9.70 1.65 -8.36
CA LYS A 54 9.50 1.54 -6.92
C LYS A 54 8.60 0.34 -6.60
N VAL A 55 8.66 -0.09 -5.35
CA VAL A 55 7.89 -1.21 -4.79
C VAL A 55 6.67 -0.68 -4.05
N VAL A 56 5.53 -1.34 -4.16
CA VAL A 56 4.31 -1.01 -3.42
C VAL A 56 4.18 -1.86 -2.16
N ILE A 57 3.84 -1.22 -1.05
CA ILE A 57 3.42 -1.88 0.18
C ILE A 57 1.99 -1.45 0.48
N VAL A 58 1.07 -2.41 0.57
CA VAL A 58 -0.30 -2.16 1.01
C VAL A 58 -0.46 -2.61 2.46
N GLU A 59 -0.96 -1.72 3.32
CA GLU A 59 -1.21 -1.99 4.74
C GLU A 59 -2.70 -2.10 5.06
N GLY A 60 -3.01 -2.84 6.12
CA GLY A 60 -4.36 -2.92 6.68
C GLY A 60 -5.31 -3.87 5.96
N VAL A 61 -4.78 -4.89 5.27
CA VAL A 61 -5.59 -5.96 4.67
C VAL A 61 -6.16 -6.88 5.75
N GLU A 62 -7.49 -6.97 5.82
CA GLU A 62 -8.22 -7.69 6.86
C GLU A 62 -8.98 -8.90 6.30
N ASP A 63 -9.35 -8.88 5.01
CA ASP A 63 -10.15 -9.94 4.38
C ASP A 63 -9.44 -10.61 3.19
N GLU A 64 -9.75 -11.89 2.95
CA GLU A 64 -9.22 -12.66 1.81
C GLU A 64 -9.53 -12.02 0.46
N TRP A 65 -10.72 -11.45 0.26
CA TRP A 65 -11.10 -10.82 -1.00
C TRP A 65 -10.23 -9.60 -1.33
N GLN A 66 -9.77 -8.86 -0.30
CA GLN A 66 -8.86 -7.73 -0.49
C GLN A 66 -7.50 -8.24 -0.96
N TYR A 67 -7.00 -9.30 -0.32
CA TYR A 67 -5.74 -9.94 -0.69
C TYR A 67 -5.76 -10.48 -2.12
N GLU A 68 -6.81 -11.21 -2.51
CA GLU A 68 -6.94 -11.75 -3.86
C GLU A 68 -6.92 -10.66 -4.93
N LYS A 69 -7.64 -9.56 -4.72
CA LYS A 69 -7.58 -8.39 -5.63
C LYS A 69 -6.20 -7.77 -5.69
N LEU A 70 -5.54 -7.61 -4.56
CA LEU A 70 -4.21 -6.99 -4.51
C LEU A 70 -3.15 -7.87 -5.16
N LEU A 71 -3.28 -9.20 -5.08
CA LEU A 71 -2.46 -10.14 -5.87
C LEU A 71 -2.72 -10.01 -7.37
N GLU A 72 -3.99 -9.91 -7.79
CA GLU A 72 -4.36 -9.69 -9.19
C GLU A 72 -3.75 -8.38 -9.72
N TYR A 73 -3.71 -7.35 -8.87
CA TYR A 73 -3.12 -6.04 -9.21
C TYR A 73 -1.60 -6.02 -9.06
N GLN A 74 -0.96 -7.18 -8.85
CA GLN A 74 0.49 -7.35 -8.77
C GLN A 74 1.14 -6.51 -7.66
N CYS A 75 0.43 -6.29 -6.54
CA CYS A 75 1.01 -5.64 -5.37
C CYS A 75 2.20 -6.45 -4.82
N ASP A 76 3.32 -5.78 -4.53
CA ASP A 76 4.56 -6.45 -4.14
C ASP A 76 4.55 -6.99 -2.71
N ILE A 77 4.06 -6.18 -1.77
CA ILE A 77 4.03 -6.49 -0.33
C ILE A 77 2.66 -6.14 0.22
N ILE A 78 2.03 -7.11 0.88
CA ILE A 78 0.72 -6.95 1.49
C ILE A 78 0.85 -7.24 2.99
N GLN A 79 0.40 -6.31 3.82
CA GLN A 79 0.43 -6.39 5.27
C GLN A 79 -0.97 -6.16 5.83
N GLY A 80 -1.34 -6.91 6.85
CA GLY A 80 -2.57 -6.66 7.61
C GLY A 80 -2.96 -7.82 8.51
N TYR A 81 -4.06 -7.65 9.24
CA TYR A 81 -4.55 -8.62 10.23
C TYR A 81 -4.92 -9.96 9.62
N LEU A 82 -5.18 -10.01 8.31
CA LEU A 82 -5.35 -11.27 7.57
C LEU A 82 -4.16 -12.22 7.79
N PHE A 83 -2.93 -11.71 7.88
CA PHE A 83 -1.71 -12.51 8.06
C PHE A 83 -1.26 -12.62 9.52
N GLY A 84 -1.82 -11.81 10.41
CA GLY A 84 -1.44 -11.75 11.82
C GLY A 84 -1.67 -10.36 12.40
N GLY A 85 -2.23 -10.31 13.61
CA GLY A 85 -2.36 -9.08 14.39
C GLY A 85 -1.02 -8.56 14.91
N PRO A 86 -1.00 -7.38 15.57
CA PRO A 86 0.19 -6.84 16.20
C PRO A 86 0.59 -7.79 17.32
N LEU A 87 1.83 -8.29 17.27
CA LEU A 87 2.40 -9.11 18.33
C LEU A 87 2.95 -8.21 19.44
N GLN A 88 2.91 -8.68 20.69
CA GLN A 88 3.58 -7.94 21.77
C GLN A 88 5.09 -8.01 21.59
N ALA A 89 5.81 -6.98 22.05
CA ALA A 89 7.27 -6.96 22.00
C ALA A 89 7.84 -8.15 22.78
N GLY A 90 8.43 -9.13 22.07
CA GLY A 90 8.96 -10.37 22.64
C GLY A 90 8.30 -11.65 22.11
N GLU A 91 7.22 -11.54 21.36
CA GLU A 91 6.56 -12.65 20.69
C GLU A 91 6.93 -12.62 19.20
N ILE A 92 8.11 -13.13 18.86
CA ILE A 92 8.45 -13.49 17.47
C ILE A 92 8.58 -15.02 17.45
N PRO A 93 7.85 -15.75 16.59
CA PRO A 93 8.01 -17.20 16.45
C PRO A 93 9.44 -17.62 16.04
#